data_AF-A0A0B7BQY4-F1
#
_entry.id   AF-A0A0B7BQY4-F1
#
_cell.length_a   1.000
_cell.length_b   1.000
_cell.length_c   1.000
_cell.angle_alpha   90.00
_cell.angle_beta   90.00
_cell.angle_gamma   90.00
#
_symmetry.space_group_name_H-M   'P 1'
#
loop_
_entity.id
_entity.type
_entity.pdbx_description
1 polymer ?
#
loop_
_entity_poly.entity_id
_entity_poly.type
_entity_poly.pdbx_seq_one_letter_code
_entity_poly.pdbx_strand_id
1 'polypeptide(L)' 'LSEDLTQIHDIRKTAVINNELKRLGVDIAALQETRLAENGSLREQDYTFYWQGKLKTNQDCME' A
#
# COMPACT_ATOMS: atom_id res chain seq x y z
N LEU A 1 -16.72 6.99 -14.88
CA LEU A 1 -15.53 7.37 -14.10
C LEU A 1 -15.84 7.04 -12.65
N SER A 2 -15.70 5.77 -12.26
CA SER A 2 -15.78 5.37 -10.87
C SER A 2 -14.39 5.59 -10.30
N GLU A 3 -14.15 6.79 -9.74
CA GLU A 3 -12.98 6.99 -8.89
C GLU A 3 -13.18 6.08 -7.68
N ASP A 4 -12.49 4.96 -7.73
CA ASP A 4 -12.52 3.93 -6.70
C ASP A 4 -12.06 4.55 -5.38
N LEU A 5 -13.03 4.90 -4.53
CA LEU A 5 -12.84 5.57 -3.25
C LEU A 5 -11.89 4.79 -2.32
N THR A 6 -11.68 3.49 -2.59
CA THR A 6 -10.69 2.67 -1.88
C THR A 6 -9.26 3.13 -2.14
N GLN A 7 -8.94 3.58 -3.36
CA GLN A 7 -7.61 4.10 -3.70
C GLN A 7 -7.31 5.41 -2.97
N ILE A 8 -8.30 6.28 -2.78
CA ILE A 8 -8.13 7.56 -2.08
C ILE A 8 -7.78 7.34 -0.60
N HIS A 9 -8.39 6.34 0.05
CA HIS A 9 -8.06 6.05 1.45
C HIS A 9 -6.64 5.51 1.59
N ASP A 10 -6.21 4.65 0.68
CA ASP A 10 -4.88 4.04 0.76
C ASP A 10 -3.77 5.03 0.43
N ILE A 11 -3.98 5.95 -0.51
CA ILE A 11 -3.06 7.07 -0.80
C ILE A 11 -2.83 7.94 0.44
N ARG A 12 -3.86 8.20 1.24
CA ARG A 12 -3.71 8.99 2.48
C ARG A 12 -2.87 8.26 3.53
N LYS A 13 -2.94 6.92 3.60
CA LYS A 13 -2.14 6.13 4.54
C LYS A 13 -0.67 6.12 4.16
N THR A 14 -0.36 5.95 2.88
CA THR A 14 1.02 5.90 2.38
C THR A 14 1.72 7.23 2.50
N ALA A 15 1.02 8.35 2.30
CA ALA A 15 1.54 9.69 2.55
C ALA A 15 1.96 9.91 4.03
N VAL A 16 1.16 9.42 4.98
CA VAL A 16 1.51 9.48 6.41
C VAL A 16 2.76 8.65 6.70
N ILE A 17 2.84 7.41 6.17
CA ILE A 17 4.00 6.54 6.35
C ILE A 17 5.26 7.19 5.74
N ASN A 18 5.17 7.78 4.54
CA ASN A 18 6.29 8.51 3.91
C ASN A 18 6.85 9.59 4.85
N ASN A 19 5.98 10.43 5.39
CA ASN A 19 6.38 11.53 6.26
C ASN A 19 7.01 11.04 7.57
N GLU A 20 6.46 9.98 8.15
CA GLU A 20 7.00 9.42 9.41
C GLU A 20 8.35 8.72 9.20
N LEU A 21 8.53 7.94 8.13
CA LEU A 21 9.82 7.34 7.79
C LEU A 21 10.89 8.42 7.56
N LYS A 22 10.52 9.49 6.86
CA LYS A 22 11.39 10.64 6.62
C LYS A 22 11.77 11.34 7.92
N ARG A 23 10.78 11.61 8.78
CA ARG A 23 10.96 12.27 10.08
C ARG A 23 11.88 11.49 11.02
N LEU A 24 11.80 10.16 10.97
CA LEU A 24 12.65 9.27 11.77
C LEU A 24 14.02 9.00 11.12
N GLY A 25 14.26 9.46 9.89
CA GLY A 25 15.52 9.23 9.17
C GLY A 25 15.74 7.76 8.80
N VAL A 26 14.67 7.01 8.53
CA VAL A 26 14.77 5.59 8.18
C VAL A 26 15.07 5.45 6.69
N ASP A 27 16.21 4.88 6.32
CA ASP A 27 16.55 4.72 4.90
C ASP A 27 15.72 3.62 4.20
N ILE A 28 15.54 2.48 4.88
CA ILE A 28 14.80 1.31 4.37
C ILE A 28 13.99 0.69 5.51
N ALA A 29 12.71 0.39 5.25
CA ALA A 29 11.81 -0.27 6.20
C ALA A 29 11.08 -1.45 5.53
N ALA A 30 10.84 -2.51 6.30
CA ALA A 30 9.97 -3.61 5.91
C ALA A 30 8.67 -3.53 6.73
N LEU A 31 7.53 -3.38 6.05
CA LEU A 31 6.20 -3.29 6.67
C LEU A 31 5.51 -4.66 6.60
N GLN A 32 4.96 -5.11 7.72
CA GLN A 32 4.19 -6.36 7.83
C GLN A 32 2.71 -6.07 8.06
N GLU A 33 1.86 -7.09 7.91
CA GLU A 33 0.40 -6.99 8.15
C GLU A 33 -0.31 -5.92 7.30
N THR A 34 0.22 -5.58 6.11
CA THR A 34 -0.32 -4.53 5.24
C THR A 34 -1.67 -4.89 4.59
N ARG A 35 -2.01 -6.19 4.54
CA ARG A 35 -3.25 -6.74 3.97
C ARG A 35 -3.56 -6.22 2.56
N LEU A 36 -2.51 -5.91 1.80
CA LEU A 36 -2.61 -5.56 0.39
C LEU A 36 -2.70 -6.85 -0.44
N ALA A 37 -3.72 -6.93 -1.28
CA ALA A 37 -3.84 -7.99 -2.27
C ALA A 37 -2.94 -7.68 -3.49
N GLU A 38 -2.62 -8.72 -4.25
CA GLU A 38 -1.79 -8.63 -5.46
C GLU A 38 -0.44 -7.96 -5.22
N ASN A 39 0.32 -7.76 -6.30
CA ASN A 39 1.68 -7.22 -6.22
C ASN A 39 1.65 -5.83 -6.80
N GLY A 40 2.44 -4.94 -6.24
CA GLY A 40 2.44 -3.57 -6.71
C GLY A 40 3.57 -2.73 -6.15
N SER A 41 3.59 -1.50 -6.65
CA SER A 41 4.48 -0.46 -6.19
C SER A 41 3.76 0.87 -6.18
N LEU A 42 4.10 1.73 -5.22
CA LEU A 42 3.60 3.10 -5.12
C LEU A 42 4.76 4.03 -4.83
N ARG A 43 4.91 5.07 -5.66
CA ARG A 43 5.89 6.13 -5.43
C ARG A 43 5.23 7.28 -4.69
N GLU A 44 5.77 7.60 -3.52
CA GLU A 44 5.48 8.82 -2.77
C GLU A 44 6.65 9.82 -2.93
N GLN A 45 6.58 10.94 -2.23
CA GLN A 45 7.55 12.04 -2.34
C GLN A 45 8.99 11.59 -2.04
N ASP A 46 9.22 10.86 -0.95
CA ASP A 46 10.56 10.47 -0.50
C ASP A 46 10.83 8.97 -0.68
N TYR A 47 9.80 8.12 -0.62
CA TYR A 47 9.94 6.66 -0.66
C TYR A 47 9.20 6.02 -1.83
N THR A 48 9.65 4.82 -2.20
CA THR A 48 8.90 3.90 -3.07
C THR A 48 8.53 2.68 -2.28
N PHE A 49 7.23 2.41 -2.20
CA PHE A 49 6.68 1.23 -1.57
C PHE A 49 6.60 0.11 -2.59
N TYR A 50 6.95 -1.10 -2.18
CA TYR A 50 6.78 -2.32 -2.93
C TYR A 50 6.06 -3.34 -2.05
N TRP A 51 5.13 -4.10 -2.62
CA TRP A 51 4.49 -5.19 -1.90
C TRP A 51 4.18 -6.38 -2.81
N GLN A 52 4.08 -7.53 -2.16
CA GLN A 52 3.67 -8.79 -2.74
C GLN A 52 2.50 -9.32 -1.89
N GLY A 53 1.32 -9.36 -2.49
CA GLY A 53 0.07 -9.79 -1.87
C GLY A 53 -0.41 -11.11 -2.44
N LYS A 54 -1.44 -11.67 -1.81
CA LYS A 54 -2.12 -12.85 -2.36
C LYS A 54 -2.95 -12.41 -3.58
N LEU A 55 -2.97 -13.25 -4.62
CA LEU A 55 -3.88 -13.05 -5.74
C LEU A 55 -5.31 -13.08 -5.24
N LYS A 56 -6.16 -12.19 -5.76
CA LYS A 56 -7.60 -12.32 -5.63
C LYS A 56 -8.04 -13.50 -6.52
N THR A 57 -8.03 -14.71 -5.97
CA THR A 57 -8.70 -15.83 -6.63
C THR A 57 -10.20 -15.54 -6.61
N ASN A 58 -10.88 -15.65 -7.75
CA ASN A 58 -12.35 -15.57 -7.87
C ASN A 58 -13.03 -16.77 -7.18
N GLN A 59 -12.74 -17.00 -5.91
CA GLN A 59 -13.25 -18.07 -5.07
C GLN A 59 -13.92 -17.56 -3.80
N ASP A 60 -14.05 -16.24 -3.65
CA ASP A 60 -14.92 -15.61 -2.63
C ASP A 60 -16.39 -15.48 -3.13
N CYS A 61 -16.73 -16.03 -4.31
CA CYS A 61 -18.12 -16.11 -4.82
C CYS A 61 -18.80 -17.46 -4.58
N MET A 62 -18.19 -18.36 -3.78
CA MET A 62 -18.84 -19.61 -3.33
C MET A 62 -18.54 -19.87 -1.85
N GLU A 63 -18.99 -18.96 -0.98
CA GLU A 63 -19.45 -19.30 0.38
C GLU A 63 -20.77 -18.60 0.66
#